data_AF-A0A381VLN9-F1
#
_entry.id   AF-A0A381VLN9-F1
#
_cell.length_a   1.000
_cell.length_b   1.000
_cell.length_c   1.000
_cell.angle_alpha   90.00
_cell.angle_beta   90.00
_cell.angle_gamma   90.00
#
_symmetry.space_group_name_H-M   'P 1'
#
loop_
_entity.id
_entity.type
_entity.pdbx_description
1 polymer ?
#
loop_
_entity_poly.entity_id
_entity_poly.type
_entity_poly.pdbx_seq_one_letter_code
_entity_poly.pdbx_strand_id
1 'polypeptide(L)'
;MFRYALFLICFLPISCSESLDTVGDAELGSTTVESKVKTPKGGADFVIDSATIENSVLSVIGSGTLPNGALISYEVKHDGFDNGDYDGYETGQIEIDHGAFTFEMSVNEWPMGHALIRLSFEMRPSGASQPSAVLEAYGENGEKLVGPKVEEFGGRKTITVSGEVEIS
;
A
#
# COMPACT_ATOMS: atom_id res chain seq x y z
N MET A 1 37.06 3.17 -41.06
CA MET A 1 36.97 4.61 -41.42
C MET A 1 35.57 5.09 -41.09
N PHE A 2 35.42 6.36 -40.69
CA PHE A 2 34.26 7.03 -40.05
C PHE A 2 34.16 6.72 -38.54
N ARG A 3 34.88 7.42 -37.64
CA ARG A 3 34.87 8.83 -37.19
C ARG A 3 33.55 9.25 -36.52
N TYR A 4 33.56 9.13 -35.19
CA TYR A 4 32.66 9.75 -34.22
C TYR A 4 32.75 11.28 -34.28
N ALA A 5 31.62 11.98 -34.18
CA ALA A 5 31.56 13.41 -33.94
C ALA A 5 30.81 13.67 -32.63
N LEU A 6 31.59 13.98 -31.59
CA LEU A 6 31.16 14.49 -30.30
C LEU A 6 31.03 16.02 -30.44
N PHE A 7 29.86 16.60 -30.18
CA PHE A 7 29.74 18.07 -30.09
C PHE A 7 29.91 18.49 -28.63
N LEU A 8 31.14 18.92 -28.30
CA LEU A 8 31.49 19.75 -27.16
C LEU A 8 31.25 21.21 -27.54
N ILE A 9 30.43 21.94 -26.79
CA ILE A 9 30.39 23.40 -26.85
C ILE A 9 30.69 23.93 -25.44
N CYS A 10 31.90 24.43 -25.28
CA CYS A 10 32.28 25.38 -24.24
C CYS A 10 32.47 26.74 -24.92
N PHE A 11 31.83 27.79 -24.41
CA PHE A 11 32.36 29.14 -24.48
C PHE A 11 32.13 29.89 -23.16
N LEU A 12 33.15 30.68 -22.85
CA LEU A 12 33.63 31.27 -21.59
C LEU A 12 32.92 32.60 -21.21
N PRO A 13 33.27 33.22 -20.05
CA PRO A 13 32.38 34.06 -19.25
C PRO A 13 32.49 35.56 -19.58
N ILE A 14 31.40 36.29 -19.35
CA ILE A 14 31.43 37.75 -19.22
C ILE A 14 31.42 38.07 -17.73
N SER A 15 32.57 38.58 -17.28
CA SER A 15 32.74 39.30 -16.02
C SER A 15 32.21 40.73 -16.20
N CYS A 16 31.45 41.23 -15.22
CA CYS A 16 31.45 42.63 -14.82
C CYS A 16 30.91 42.76 -13.39
N SER A 17 31.75 43.31 -12.51
CA SER A 17 31.44 43.82 -11.17
C SER A 17 30.73 45.17 -11.25
N GLU A 18 29.77 45.46 -10.37
CA GLU A 18 29.85 46.43 -9.25
C GLU A 18 28.49 46.66 -8.58
N SER A 19 28.48 47.45 -7.52
CA SER A 19 27.78 47.29 -6.24
C SER A 19 26.46 48.05 -6.02
N LEU A 20 25.73 47.52 -5.02
CA LEU A 20 24.98 48.18 -3.92
C LEU A 20 23.49 48.53 -4.02
N ASP A 21 22.84 48.17 -2.90
CA ASP A 21 21.58 48.57 -2.28
C ASP A 21 20.24 48.18 -2.92
N THR A 22 19.47 47.31 -2.23
CA THR A 22 18.37 47.73 -1.32
C THR A 22 17.61 46.52 -0.77
N VAL A 23 17.48 46.49 0.55
CA VAL A 23 16.51 45.81 1.44
C VAL A 23 15.46 44.88 0.82
N GLY A 24 15.40 43.65 1.31
CA GLY A 24 14.28 42.73 1.12
C GLY A 24 14.50 41.42 1.84
N ASP A 25 14.28 41.44 3.16
CA ASP A 25 14.14 40.23 3.98
C ASP A 25 13.01 39.36 3.39
N ALA A 26 13.36 38.16 2.93
CA ALA A 26 12.39 37.16 2.49
C ALA A 26 12.83 35.81 3.03
N GLU A 27 12.44 35.59 4.27
CA GLU A 27 12.33 34.30 4.94
C GLU A 27 11.72 33.27 3.97
N LEU A 28 12.50 32.25 3.60
CA LEU A 28 12.02 31.11 2.83
C LEU A 28 11.11 30.28 3.73
N GLY A 29 9.84 30.66 3.75
CA GLY A 29 8.75 29.87 4.33
C GLY A 29 8.65 28.53 3.62
N SER A 30 9.26 27.50 4.22
CA SER A 30 9.01 26.10 3.91
C SER A 30 7.53 25.83 4.14
N THR A 31 6.73 25.92 3.08
CA THR A 31 5.32 25.54 3.13
C THR A 31 5.26 24.02 3.11
N THR A 32 5.46 23.42 4.29
CA THR A 32 5.07 22.04 4.54
C THR A 32 3.55 22.02 4.46
N VAL A 33 3.03 21.50 3.34
CA VAL A 33 1.61 21.17 3.21
C VAL A 33 1.36 20.02 4.19
N GLU A 34 0.94 20.37 5.39
CA GLU A 34 0.49 19.44 6.41
C GLU A 34 -0.78 18.77 5.87
N SER A 35 -0.60 17.59 5.28
CA SER A 35 -1.68 16.71 4.88
C SER A 35 -2.37 16.23 6.14
N LYS A 36 -3.36 17.02 6.60
CA LYS A 36 -4.13 16.73 7.81
C LYS A 36 -4.95 15.47 7.56
N VAL A 37 -4.41 14.33 7.98
CA VAL A 37 -5.07 13.02 7.98
C VAL A 37 -6.30 13.16 8.88
N LYS A 38 -7.46 13.40 8.27
CA LYS A 38 -8.73 13.28 8.98
C LYS A 38 -8.94 11.79 9.23
N THR A 39 -8.73 11.36 10.47
CA THR A 39 -9.29 10.10 10.96
C THR A 39 -10.78 10.09 10.60
N PRO A 40 -11.27 9.12 9.82
CA PRO A 40 -12.68 9.07 9.49
C PRO A 40 -13.47 9.03 10.80
N LYS A 41 -14.55 9.82 10.85
CA LYS A 41 -15.42 9.91 12.03
C LYS A 41 -16.21 8.59 12.26
N GLY A 42 -16.12 7.65 11.32
CA GLY A 42 -16.53 6.26 11.45
C GLY A 42 -15.31 5.37 11.57
N GLY A 43 -15.42 4.27 12.32
CA GLY A 43 -14.30 3.35 12.58
C GLY A 43 -13.60 2.83 11.32
N ALA A 44 -12.42 2.26 11.53
CA ALA A 44 -11.68 1.57 10.49
C ALA A 44 -12.45 0.32 10.03
N ASP A 45 -12.63 0.18 8.73
CA ASP A 45 -13.26 -0.97 8.10
C ASP A 45 -12.79 -1.11 6.65
N PHE A 46 -12.85 -2.34 6.13
CA PHE A 46 -12.70 -2.61 4.70
C PHE A 46 -13.41 -3.92 4.34
N VAL A 47 -13.62 -4.15 3.04
CA VAL A 47 -14.30 -5.33 2.47
C VAL A 47 -13.61 -5.77 1.18
N ILE A 48 -13.84 -7.03 0.80
CA ILE A 48 -13.61 -7.51 -0.57
C ILE A 48 -14.91 -7.27 -1.33
N ASP A 49 -14.85 -6.48 -2.40
CA ASP A 49 -16.00 -6.18 -3.26
C ASP A 49 -16.17 -7.25 -4.34
N SER A 50 -15.04 -7.75 -4.88
CA SER A 50 -15.03 -8.85 -5.84
C SER A 50 -13.71 -9.62 -5.82
N ALA A 51 -13.77 -10.93 -6.07
CA ALA A 51 -12.63 -11.77 -6.40
C ALA A 51 -12.99 -12.61 -7.62
N THR A 52 -12.15 -12.56 -8.66
CA THR A 52 -12.38 -13.28 -9.92
C THR A 52 -11.08 -13.88 -10.44
N ILE A 53 -11.20 -14.99 -11.18
CA ILE A 53 -10.08 -15.56 -11.93
C ILE A 53 -10.41 -15.48 -13.41
N GLU A 54 -9.59 -14.74 -14.16
CA GLU A 54 -9.69 -14.63 -15.61
C GLU A 54 -8.32 -14.84 -16.24
N ASN A 55 -8.22 -15.68 -17.26
CA ASN A 55 -6.94 -16.01 -17.93
C ASN A 55 -5.84 -16.39 -16.92
N SER A 56 -6.21 -17.18 -15.90
CA SER A 56 -5.32 -17.65 -14.83
C SER A 56 -4.66 -16.52 -14.01
N VAL A 57 -5.33 -15.37 -13.94
CA VAL A 57 -4.99 -14.26 -13.03
C VAL A 57 -6.12 -14.10 -12.04
N LEU A 58 -5.79 -14.25 -10.75
CA LEU A 58 -6.67 -13.86 -9.65
C LEU A 58 -6.62 -12.33 -9.55
N SER A 59 -7.78 -11.68 -9.65
CA SER A 59 -7.96 -10.25 -9.38
C SER A 59 -8.88 -10.08 -8.18
N VAL A 60 -8.44 -9.31 -7.19
CA VAL A 60 -9.25 -8.98 -6.00
C VAL A 60 -9.35 -7.48 -5.88
N ILE A 61 -10.58 -7.00 -5.79
CA ILE A 61 -10.93 -5.59 -5.65
C ILE A 61 -11.65 -5.43 -4.33
N GLY A 62 -11.33 -4.38 -3.59
CA GLY A 62 -12.03 -4.04 -2.38
C GLY A 62 -11.97 -2.57 -2.05
N SER A 63 -12.70 -2.20 -1.00
CA SER A 63 -12.86 -0.82 -0.56
C SER A 63 -13.00 -0.72 0.95
N GLY A 64 -12.81 0.48 1.49
CA GLY A 64 -12.85 0.70 2.92
C GLY A 64 -12.69 2.15 3.35
N THR A 65 -12.59 2.33 4.66
CA THR A 65 -12.41 3.63 5.34
C THR A 65 -10.98 3.83 5.84
N LEU A 66 -10.07 2.90 5.54
CA LEU A 66 -8.67 3.01 5.91
C LEU A 66 -8.01 4.24 5.25
N PRO A 67 -7.04 4.89 5.92
CA PRO A 67 -6.33 6.02 5.35
C PRO A 67 -5.55 5.63 4.08
N ASN A 68 -5.35 6.60 3.19
CA ASN A 68 -4.47 6.42 2.05
C ASN A 68 -3.07 5.99 2.50
N GLY A 69 -2.47 5.04 1.79
CA GLY A 69 -1.18 4.46 2.16
C GLY A 69 -1.27 3.31 3.17
N ALA A 70 -2.44 3.05 3.77
CA ALA A 70 -2.58 1.94 4.70
C ALA A 70 -2.25 0.61 4.01
N LEU A 71 -1.35 -0.16 4.63
CA LEU A 71 -0.91 -1.45 4.13
C LEU A 71 -1.81 -2.56 4.67
N ILE A 72 -2.32 -3.40 3.78
CA ILE A 72 -3.07 -4.62 4.09
C ILE A 72 -2.18 -5.81 3.75
N SER A 73 -1.95 -6.69 4.72
CA SER A 73 -1.34 -8.00 4.45
C SER A 73 -2.35 -8.88 3.72
N TYR A 74 -1.95 -9.55 2.65
CA TYR A 74 -2.74 -10.60 2.03
C TYR A 74 -2.06 -11.95 2.17
N GLU A 75 -2.89 -12.98 2.27
CA GLU A 75 -2.57 -14.38 2.15
C GLU A 75 -3.57 -15.00 1.18
N VAL A 76 -3.08 -15.69 0.17
CA VAL A 76 -3.89 -16.51 -0.72
C VAL A 76 -3.35 -17.92 -0.67
N LYS A 77 -4.21 -18.88 -0.38
CA LYS A 77 -3.83 -20.30 -0.37
C LYS A 77 -4.80 -21.13 -1.19
N HIS A 78 -4.32 -22.20 -1.79
CA HIS A 78 -5.17 -23.21 -2.38
C HIS A 78 -5.89 -24.00 -1.27
N ASP A 79 -7.12 -24.46 -1.51
CA ASP A 79 -7.89 -25.25 -0.53
C ASP A 79 -7.19 -26.58 -0.13
N GLY A 80 -6.40 -27.15 -1.04
CA GLY A 80 -5.47 -28.26 -0.79
C GLY A 80 -4.17 -27.91 -0.04
N PHE A 81 -3.98 -26.69 0.47
CA PHE A 81 -2.75 -26.33 1.21
C PHE A 81 -2.69 -26.95 2.60
N ASP A 82 -3.76 -26.82 3.39
CA ASP A 82 -3.76 -27.23 4.80
C ASP A 82 -3.69 -28.75 5.00
N ASN A 83 -4.10 -29.53 4.00
CA ASN A 83 -4.05 -31.00 4.01
C ASN A 83 -2.79 -31.56 3.31
N GLY A 84 -1.97 -30.69 2.69
CA GLY A 84 -0.74 -31.06 2.01
C GLY A 84 -0.91 -31.63 0.60
N ASP A 85 -2.08 -31.48 -0.01
CA ASP A 85 -2.35 -31.95 -1.37
C ASP A 85 -1.70 -31.06 -2.44
N TYR A 86 -1.54 -29.77 -2.16
CA TYR A 86 -0.92 -28.80 -3.04
C TYR A 86 -0.31 -27.62 -2.25
N ASP A 87 0.88 -27.15 -2.62
CA ASP A 87 1.62 -26.10 -1.90
C ASP A 87 1.33 -24.67 -2.40
N GLY A 88 0.18 -24.47 -3.03
CA GLY A 88 -0.28 -23.16 -3.51
C GLY A 88 -0.47 -22.17 -2.37
N TYR A 89 0.47 -21.24 -2.23
CA TYR A 89 0.48 -20.23 -1.20
C TYR A 89 1.20 -18.97 -1.69
N GLU A 90 0.59 -17.82 -1.46
CA GLU A 90 1.17 -16.52 -1.80
C GLU A 90 0.84 -15.51 -0.71
N THR A 91 1.79 -14.61 -0.40
CA THR A 91 1.58 -13.56 0.60
C THR A 91 2.24 -12.27 0.16
N GLY A 92 1.69 -11.17 0.63
CA GLY A 92 2.30 -9.87 0.38
C GLY A 92 1.53 -8.75 1.04
N GLN A 93 1.68 -7.56 0.46
CA GLN A 93 1.07 -6.35 0.97
C GLN A 93 0.42 -5.58 -0.18
N ILE A 94 -0.69 -4.93 0.13
CA ILE A 94 -1.44 -4.08 -0.78
C ILE A 94 -1.66 -2.75 -0.09
N GLU A 95 -1.49 -1.67 -0.84
CA GLU A 95 -1.73 -0.33 -0.36
C GLU A 95 -3.20 0.09 -0.62
N ILE A 96 -3.82 0.72 0.36
CA ILE A 96 -5.08 1.44 0.17
C ILE A 96 -4.79 2.74 -0.58
N ASP A 97 -5.37 2.88 -1.76
CA ASP A 97 -5.36 4.10 -2.56
C ASP A 97 -6.77 4.69 -2.63
N HIS A 98 -6.95 5.89 -2.09
CA HIS A 98 -8.21 6.64 -2.08
C HIS A 98 -9.44 5.84 -1.61
N GLY A 99 -9.25 4.96 -0.61
CA GLY A 99 -10.32 4.15 -0.02
C GLY A 99 -10.63 2.86 -0.79
N ALA A 100 -9.81 2.50 -1.78
CA ALA A 100 -9.90 1.26 -2.52
C ALA A 100 -8.56 0.52 -2.52
N PHE A 101 -8.58 -0.75 -2.86
CA PHE A 101 -7.39 -1.53 -3.16
C PHE A 101 -7.66 -2.51 -4.29
N THR A 102 -6.60 -2.90 -4.97
CA THR A 102 -6.62 -3.95 -5.99
C THR A 102 -5.33 -4.74 -5.90
N PHE A 103 -5.43 -6.06 -6.01
CA PHE A 103 -4.26 -6.90 -6.17
C PHE A 103 -4.51 -7.98 -7.21
N GLU A 104 -3.42 -8.36 -7.88
CA GLU A 104 -3.44 -9.42 -8.89
C GLU A 104 -2.30 -10.38 -8.64
N MET A 105 -2.56 -11.67 -8.86
CA MET A 105 -1.53 -12.70 -8.84
C MET A 105 -1.81 -13.78 -9.87
N SER A 106 -0.75 -14.40 -10.38
CA SER A 106 -0.87 -15.55 -11.28
C SER A 106 -1.28 -16.80 -10.51
N VAL A 107 -2.28 -17.50 -11.02
CA VAL A 107 -2.70 -18.85 -10.56
C VAL A 107 -2.52 -19.90 -11.66
N ASN A 108 -1.69 -19.62 -12.68
CA ASN A 108 -1.46 -20.50 -13.84
C ASN A 108 -1.10 -21.95 -13.48
N GLU A 109 -0.32 -22.15 -12.42
CA GLU A 109 0.16 -23.47 -12.02
C GLU A 109 -0.70 -24.09 -10.90
N TRP A 110 -1.80 -23.45 -10.52
CA TRP A 110 -2.69 -23.94 -9.47
C TRP A 110 -3.69 -24.93 -10.08
N PRO A 111 -3.88 -26.11 -9.47
CA PRO A 111 -4.88 -27.07 -9.95
C PRO A 111 -6.30 -26.53 -9.74
N MET A 112 -7.28 -27.23 -10.33
CA MET A 112 -8.69 -26.95 -10.05
C MET A 112 -8.99 -27.09 -8.56
N GLY A 113 -9.80 -26.18 -8.02
CA GLY A 113 -10.07 -26.07 -6.60
C GLY A 113 -10.54 -24.65 -6.25
N HIS A 114 -10.18 -24.16 -5.07
CA HIS A 114 -10.48 -22.80 -4.64
C HIS A 114 -9.22 -22.06 -4.19
N ALA A 115 -9.12 -20.79 -4.56
CA ALA A 115 -8.22 -19.85 -3.92
C ALA A 115 -8.93 -19.22 -2.71
N LEU A 116 -8.40 -19.49 -1.52
CA LEU A 116 -8.85 -18.95 -0.23
C LEU A 116 -8.07 -17.69 0.08
N ILE A 117 -8.76 -16.55 0.17
CA ILE A 117 -8.17 -15.23 0.35
C ILE A 117 -8.38 -14.78 1.79
N ARG A 118 -7.32 -14.30 2.43
CA ARG A 118 -7.36 -13.65 3.74
C ARG A 118 -6.59 -12.33 3.69
N LEU A 119 -7.28 -11.26 4.02
CA LEU A 119 -6.75 -9.90 4.11
C LEU A 119 -6.71 -9.48 5.58
N SER A 120 -5.65 -8.81 6.00
CA SER A 120 -5.47 -8.36 7.38
C SER A 120 -4.88 -6.96 7.44
N PHE A 121 -5.57 -6.06 8.13
CA PHE A 121 -5.02 -4.75 8.48
C PHE A 121 -4.51 -4.78 9.92
N GLU A 122 -3.20 -4.63 10.07
CA GLU A 122 -2.48 -4.63 11.34
C GLU A 122 -1.41 -3.52 11.36
N MET A 123 -0.91 -3.13 12.53
CA MET A 123 0.07 -2.03 12.60
C MET A 123 1.49 -2.42 12.17
N ARG A 124 1.78 -3.73 12.10
CA ARG A 124 3.08 -4.27 11.66
C ARG A 124 2.92 -5.38 10.61
N PRO A 125 2.35 -5.07 9.43
CA PRO A 125 2.05 -6.07 8.41
C PRO A 125 3.32 -6.77 7.94
N SER A 126 3.40 -8.09 8.08
CA SER A 126 4.57 -8.91 7.72
C SER A 126 5.91 -8.35 8.24
N GLY A 127 5.90 -7.67 9.40
CA GLY A 127 7.08 -7.04 9.99
C GLY A 127 7.44 -5.66 9.43
N ALA A 128 6.78 -5.17 8.38
CA ALA A 128 6.88 -3.80 7.91
C ALA A 128 6.16 -2.85 8.86
N SER A 129 6.57 -1.57 8.89
CA SER A 129 5.84 -0.54 9.62
C SER A 129 4.76 0.07 8.74
N GLN A 130 3.59 0.34 9.29
CA GLN A 130 2.62 1.21 8.64
C GLN A 130 3.20 2.62 8.42
N PRO A 131 2.70 3.38 7.42
CA PRO A 131 3.05 4.78 7.26
C PRO A 131 2.71 5.63 8.48
N SER A 132 3.42 6.74 8.68
CA SER A 132 3.24 7.62 9.84
C SER A 132 1.80 8.10 10.02
N ALA A 133 1.14 8.47 8.93
CA ALA A 133 -0.27 8.87 8.90
C ALA A 133 -1.21 7.82 9.54
N VAL A 134 -0.94 6.54 9.29
CA VAL A 134 -1.73 5.42 9.80
C VAL A 134 -1.43 5.18 11.27
N LEU A 135 -0.15 5.23 11.66
CA LEU A 135 0.28 5.11 13.05
C LEU A 135 -0.24 6.27 13.93
N GLU A 136 -0.29 7.49 13.41
CA GLU A 136 -0.87 8.64 14.10
C GLU A 136 -2.37 8.43 14.35
N ALA A 137 -3.08 7.93 13.33
CA ALA A 137 -4.51 7.68 13.38
C ALA A 137 -4.88 6.52 14.34
N TYR A 138 -4.14 5.42 14.30
CA TYR A 138 -4.53 4.17 14.99
C TYR A 138 -3.62 3.75 16.15
N GLY A 139 -2.45 4.38 16.29
CA GLY A 139 -1.46 4.03 17.30
C GLY A 139 -0.49 2.93 16.84
N GLU A 140 0.59 2.72 17.58
CA GLU A 140 1.65 1.77 17.19
C GLU A 140 1.22 0.30 17.28
N ASN A 141 0.23 -0.01 18.13
CA ASN A 141 -0.32 -1.36 18.29
C ASN A 141 -1.80 -1.43 17.88
N GLY A 142 -2.33 -0.35 17.31
CA GLY A 142 -3.73 -0.24 16.92
C GLY A 142 -4.63 0.11 18.10
N GLU A 143 -4.10 0.65 19.20
CA GLU A 143 -4.87 0.94 20.41
C GLU A 143 -6.06 1.88 20.16
N LYS A 144 -5.96 2.77 19.17
CA LYS A 144 -7.04 3.67 18.73
C LYS A 144 -7.91 3.08 17.62
N LEU A 145 -7.60 1.87 17.15
CA LEU A 145 -8.41 1.16 16.17
C LEU A 145 -9.77 0.81 16.80
N VAL A 146 -10.83 1.22 16.11
CA VAL A 146 -12.23 1.00 16.48
C VAL A 146 -13.02 0.68 15.21
N GLY A 147 -13.99 -0.20 15.32
CA GLY A 147 -14.80 -0.63 14.17
C GLY A 147 -15.49 -1.97 14.45
N PRO A 148 -16.51 -2.32 13.66
CA PRO A 148 -17.28 -3.54 13.87
C PRO A 148 -16.49 -4.83 13.61
N LYS A 149 -15.46 -4.77 12.75
CA LYS A 149 -14.60 -5.91 12.39
C LYS A 149 -13.26 -5.94 13.15
N VAL A 150 -13.12 -5.11 14.19
CA VAL A 150 -11.88 -5.02 14.96
C VAL A 150 -11.80 -6.15 15.97
N GLU A 151 -10.72 -6.91 15.91
CA GLU A 151 -10.38 -7.98 16.84
C GLU A 151 -9.17 -7.60 17.68
N GLU A 152 -9.13 -8.01 18.94
CA GLU A 152 -8.02 -7.75 19.86
C GLU A 152 -7.39 -9.05 20.36
N PHE A 153 -6.07 -9.18 20.18
CA PHE A 153 -5.30 -10.32 20.68
C PHE A 153 -3.91 -9.86 21.13
N GLY A 154 -3.50 -10.24 22.34
CA GLY A 154 -2.17 -9.91 22.86
C GLY A 154 -1.85 -8.41 22.93
N GLY A 155 -2.88 -7.57 23.14
CA GLY A 155 -2.75 -6.10 23.16
C GLY A 155 -2.57 -5.46 21.80
N ARG A 156 -2.80 -6.20 20.71
CA ARG A 156 -2.80 -5.70 19.34
C ARG A 156 -4.20 -5.79 18.77
N LYS A 157 -4.58 -4.78 17.98
CA LYS A 157 -5.85 -4.80 17.25
C LYS A 157 -5.62 -5.01 15.76
N THR A 158 -6.50 -5.81 15.15
CA THR A 158 -6.47 -6.15 13.72
C THR A 158 -7.87 -6.08 13.12
N ILE A 159 -7.96 -5.97 11.80
CA ILE A 159 -9.20 -6.21 11.04
C ILE A 159 -8.90 -7.30 10.02
N THR A 160 -9.67 -8.39 10.04
CA THR A 160 -9.55 -9.50 9.08
C THR A 160 -10.77 -9.55 8.17
N VAL A 161 -10.54 -9.75 6.87
CA VAL A 161 -11.58 -10.03 5.87
C VAL A 161 -11.16 -11.24 5.05
N SER A 162 -12.09 -12.14 4.78
CA SER A 162 -11.83 -13.35 3.99
C SER A 162 -12.75 -13.46 2.79
N GLY A 163 -12.30 -14.17 1.76
CA GLY A 163 -13.07 -14.50 0.56
C GLY A 163 -12.57 -15.79 -0.07
N GLU A 164 -13.28 -16.27 -1.08
CA GLU A 164 -12.90 -17.45 -1.85
C GLU A 164 -13.33 -17.29 -3.31
N VAL A 165 -12.62 -17.96 -4.22
CA VAL A 165 -12.96 -18.00 -5.65
C VAL A 165 -12.54 -19.33 -6.24
N GLU A 166 -13.39 -19.89 -7.12
CA GLU A 166 -13.16 -21.15 -7.82
C GLU A 166 -12.08 -21.00 -8.90
N ILE A 167 -11.20 -21.99 -8.99
CA ILE A 167 -10.17 -22.14 -10.01
C ILE A 167 -10.67 -23.18 -11.02
N SER A 168 -10.96 -22.73 -12.24
CA SER A 168 -11.58 -23.53 -13.32
C SER A 168 -10.64 -23.80 -14.49
#